data_AF-A0A961E552-F1
#
_entry.id   AF-A0A961E552-F1
#
_cell.length_a   1.000
_cell.length_b   1.000
_cell.length_c   1.000
_cell.angle_alpha   90.00
_cell.angle_beta   90.00
_cell.angle_gamma   90.00
#
_symmetry.space_group_name_H-M   'P 1'
#
loop_
_entity.id
_entity.type
_entity.pdbx_description
1 polymer ?
#
loop_
_entity_poly.entity_id
_entity_poly.type
_entity_poly.pdbx_seq_one_letter_code
_entity_poly.pdbx_strand_id
1 'polypeptide(L)'
;MCGNEWDGRAMDVGMGRELPDAASVEAALALAVRAPSVHNSQPWRWRVGDESVHLYADPNRQLHRIDPARRDLMLSCGVALQHFTVALSALGWQSTVHRFPNPADPDHLASIEILDSTVDEQAIALAAAIPRRRTDRR
;
A
#
# COMPACT_ATOMS: atom_id res chain seq x y z
N MET A 1 49.03 -24.23 -16.16
CA MET A 1 49.31 -22.98 -15.43
C MET A 1 48.64 -21.87 -16.24
N CYS A 2 47.35 -21.59 -16.04
CA CYS A 2 46.76 -20.73 -14.99
C CYS A 2 47.50 -19.40 -14.85
N GLY A 3 46.83 -18.32 -15.23
CA GLY A 3 47.30 -16.94 -15.25
C GLY A 3 46.10 -16.04 -15.49
N ASN A 4 45.24 -15.96 -14.49
CA ASN A 4 44.05 -15.15 -14.41
C ASN A 4 44.33 -14.07 -13.38
N GLU A 5 44.62 -12.85 -13.85
CA GLU A 5 44.81 -11.67 -13.02
C GLU A 5 43.92 -10.56 -13.57
N TRP A 6 42.69 -10.53 -13.07
CA TRP A 6 41.80 -9.38 -13.13
C TRP A 6 41.34 -9.12 -11.70
N ASP A 7 42.13 -8.33 -10.97
CA ASP A 7 41.70 -7.69 -9.73
C ASP A 7 40.74 -6.55 -10.08
N GLY A 8 39.51 -6.92 -10.38
CA GLY A 8 38.38 -6.01 -10.55
C GLY A 8 37.57 -6.03 -9.27
N ARG A 9 38.08 -5.36 -8.24
CA ARG A 9 37.38 -5.07 -6.98
C ARG A 9 35.95 -4.64 -7.31
N ALA A 10 34.99 -5.53 -7.08
CA ALA A 10 33.58 -5.22 -7.19
C ALA A 10 33.30 -4.06 -6.24
N MET A 11 33.07 -2.89 -6.83
CA MET A 11 32.56 -1.73 -6.11
C MET A 11 31.19 -2.16 -5.59
N ASP A 12 31.10 -2.29 -4.27
CA ASP A 12 29.85 -2.32 -3.53
C ASP A 12 29.10 -1.03 -3.85
N VAL A 13 28.25 -1.08 -4.89
CA VAL A 13 27.28 -0.02 -5.14
C VAL A 13 26.14 -0.28 -4.15
N GLY A 14 26.29 0.27 -2.96
CA GLY A 14 25.16 0.53 -2.09
C GLY A 14 24.20 1.46 -2.82
N MET A 15 23.25 0.90 -3.57
CA MET A 15 22.08 1.63 -4.03
C MET A 15 21.28 2.01 -2.79
N GLY A 16 21.46 3.24 -2.30
CA GLY A 16 20.55 3.81 -1.32
C GLY A 16 19.13 3.69 -1.87
N ARG A 17 18.23 3.06 -1.11
CA ARG A 17 16.81 3.01 -1.48
C ARG A 17 16.32 4.45 -1.55
N GLU A 18 15.90 4.89 -2.72
CA GLU A 18 15.17 6.15 -2.85
C GLU A 18 13.78 5.95 -2.26
N LEU A 19 13.41 6.83 -1.33
CA LEU A 19 12.12 6.81 -0.67
C LEU A 19 11.22 7.88 -1.30
N PRO A 20 9.91 7.62 -1.41
CA PRO A 20 8.98 8.63 -1.86
C PRO A 20 9.00 9.84 -0.92
N ASP A 21 8.88 11.02 -1.50
CA ASP A 21 8.63 12.21 -0.71
C ASP A 21 7.25 12.17 -0.04
N ALA A 22 7.06 13.02 0.96
CA ALA A 22 5.81 13.08 1.71
C ALA A 22 4.59 13.35 0.79
N ALA A 23 4.78 14.17 -0.25
CA ALA A 23 3.72 14.52 -1.19
C ALA A 23 3.24 13.30 -1.99
N SER A 24 4.15 12.44 -2.42
CA SER A 24 3.82 11.20 -3.13
C SER A 24 3.04 10.24 -2.23
N VAL A 25 3.46 10.08 -0.97
CA VAL A 25 2.75 9.25 0.00
C VAL A 25 1.35 9.82 0.29
N GLU A 26 1.24 11.13 0.50
CA GLU A 26 -0.05 11.80 0.72
C GLU A 26 -0.99 11.65 -0.48
N ALA A 27 -0.50 11.80 -1.70
CA ALA A 27 -1.28 11.61 -2.91
C ALA A 27 -1.80 10.17 -3.03
N ALA A 28 -0.96 9.18 -2.72
CA ALA A 28 -1.36 7.77 -2.70
C ALA A 28 -2.42 7.49 -1.62
N LEU A 29 -2.26 8.05 -0.41
CA LEU A 29 -3.24 7.94 0.66
C LEU A 29 -4.58 8.61 0.30
N ALA A 30 -4.55 9.75 -0.38
CA ALA A 30 -5.76 10.45 -0.84
C ALA A 30 -6.58 9.59 -1.82
N LEU A 31 -5.93 8.76 -2.63
CA LEU A 31 -6.61 7.77 -3.47
C LEU A 31 -7.06 6.53 -2.66
N ALA A 32 -6.25 6.07 -1.70
CA ALA A 32 -6.58 4.94 -0.84
C ALA A 32 -7.91 5.15 -0.08
N VAL A 33 -8.13 6.35 0.47
CA VAL A 33 -9.36 6.67 1.24
C VAL A 33 -10.63 6.74 0.39
N ARG A 34 -10.52 6.70 -0.94
CA ARG A 34 -11.67 6.63 -1.87
C ARG A 34 -12.20 5.21 -2.07
N ALA A 35 -11.52 4.22 -1.51
CA ALA A 35 -11.95 2.83 -1.54
C ALA A 35 -13.40 2.69 -1.03
N PRO A 36 -14.24 1.87 -1.69
CA PRO A 36 -15.52 1.50 -1.12
C PRO A 36 -15.30 0.72 0.18
N SER A 37 -16.18 0.95 1.16
CA SER A 37 -16.22 0.19 2.39
C SER A 37 -17.66 -0.13 2.78
N VAL A 38 -17.82 -1.17 3.59
CA VAL A 38 -19.12 -1.58 4.12
C VAL A 38 -19.78 -0.41 4.86
N HIS A 39 -20.98 -0.04 4.43
CA HIS A 39 -21.70 1.17 4.87
C HIS A 39 -20.88 2.48 4.86
N ASN A 40 -19.85 2.55 4.01
CA ASN A 40 -18.90 3.67 3.98
C ASN A 40 -18.21 3.94 5.34
N SER A 41 -18.07 2.91 6.18
CA SER A 41 -17.49 2.98 7.54
C SER A 41 -16.02 3.37 7.55
N GLN A 42 -15.30 3.10 6.44
CA GLN A 42 -13.88 3.37 6.25
C GLN A 42 -13.04 2.85 7.44
N PRO A 43 -13.06 1.53 7.71
CA PRO A 43 -12.55 0.97 8.96
C PRO A 43 -11.03 0.73 8.93
N TRP A 44 -10.29 1.64 8.31
CA TRP A 44 -8.83 1.57 8.18
C TRP A 44 -8.17 2.73 8.90
N ARG A 45 -6.97 2.48 9.40
CA ARG A 45 -6.07 3.49 9.96
C ARG A 45 -4.70 3.35 9.31
N TRP A 46 -4.22 4.45 8.77
CA TRP A 46 -2.90 4.54 8.14
C TRP A 46 -1.90 5.15 9.12
N ARG A 47 -0.68 4.61 9.13
CA ARG A 47 0.47 5.20 9.84
C ARG A 47 1.64 5.24 8.87
N VAL A 48 2.17 6.44 8.63
CA VAL A 48 3.40 6.64 7.86
C VAL A 48 4.58 6.51 8.82
N GLY A 49 5.47 5.56 8.57
CA GLY A 49 6.75 5.43 9.25
C GLY A 49 7.88 5.98 8.37
N ASP A 50 9.13 5.81 8.82
CA ASP A 50 10.29 6.39 8.15
C ASP A 50 10.58 5.71 6.79
N GLU A 51 10.43 4.38 6.71
CA GLU A 51 10.75 3.59 5.51
C GLU A 51 9.54 2.79 4.96
N SER A 52 8.40 2.84 5.64
CA SER A 52 7.22 2.07 5.26
C SER A 52 5.92 2.75 5.70
N VAL A 53 4.84 2.38 5.02
CA VAL A 53 3.47 2.77 5.38
C VAL A 53 2.75 1.56 5.95
N HIS A 54 2.03 1.75 7.05
CA HIS A 54 1.32 0.69 7.75
C HIS A 54 -0.18 0.88 7.65
N LEU A 55 -0.89 -0.22 7.40
CA LEU A 55 -2.34 -0.30 7.40
C LEU A 55 -2.81 -1.12 8.61
N TYR A 56 -3.69 -0.52 9.39
CA TYR A 56 -4.37 -1.15 10.51
C TYR A 56 -5.88 -1.21 10.27
N ALA A 57 -6.52 -2.25 10.78
CA ALA A 57 -7.97 -2.27 11.00
C ALA A 57 -8.31 -1.30 12.14
N ASP A 58 -9.42 -0.58 12.01
CA ASP A 58 -10.00 0.19 13.12
C ASP A 58 -11.23 -0.54 13.70
N PRO A 59 -11.07 -1.27 14.82
CA PRO A 59 -12.18 -2.01 15.44
C PRO A 59 -13.27 -1.07 15.97
N ASN A 60 -12.99 0.20 16.24
CA ASN A 60 -14.01 1.17 16.65
C ASN A 60 -15.00 1.48 15.52
N ARG A 61 -14.63 1.18 14.27
CA ARG A 61 -15.48 1.33 13.08
C ARG A 61 -16.15 0.02 12.67
N GLN A 62 -15.99 -1.05 13.45
CA GLN A 62 -16.66 -2.32 13.19
C GLN A 62 -18.17 -2.21 13.40
N LEU A 63 -18.92 -2.70 12.41
CA LEU A 63 -20.37 -2.78 12.46
C LEU A 63 -20.80 -4.08 13.13
N HIS A 64 -20.65 -4.18 14.45
CA HIS A 64 -20.82 -5.42 15.23
C HIS A 64 -22.12 -6.21 14.96
N ARG A 65 -23.22 -5.52 14.62
CA ARG A 65 -24.50 -6.17 14.28
C ARG A 65 -24.58 -6.71 12.86
N ILE A 66 -23.87 -6.08 11.93
CA ILE A 66 -23.93 -6.37 10.48
C ILE A 66 -22.79 -7.30 10.08
N ASP A 67 -21.59 -7.05 10.62
CA ASP A 67 -20.36 -7.78 10.38
C ASP A 67 -19.71 -8.23 11.71
N PRO A 68 -20.31 -9.21 12.42
CA PRO A 68 -19.75 -9.72 13.67
C PRO A 68 -18.43 -10.47 13.45
N ALA A 69 -18.24 -11.06 12.27
CA ALA A 69 -17.05 -11.83 11.91
C ALA A 69 -15.92 -10.98 11.30
N ARG A 70 -16.11 -9.66 11.18
CA ARG A 70 -15.13 -8.69 10.63
C ARG A 70 -14.76 -8.95 9.16
N ARG A 71 -15.55 -9.72 8.41
CA ARG A 71 -15.23 -10.08 7.03
C ARG A 71 -15.34 -8.87 6.11
N ASP A 72 -16.41 -8.12 6.23
CA ASP A 72 -16.64 -6.93 5.41
C ASP A 72 -15.70 -5.79 5.78
N LEU A 73 -15.35 -5.69 7.07
CA LEU A 73 -14.28 -4.82 7.55
C LEU A 73 -12.95 -5.16 6.88
N MET A 74 -12.55 -6.43 6.92
CA MET A 74 -11.30 -6.90 6.32
C MET A 74 -11.27 -6.69 4.80
N LEU A 75 -12.38 -6.98 4.12
CA LEU A 75 -12.52 -6.70 2.69
C LEU A 75 -12.38 -5.20 2.40
N SER A 76 -13.03 -4.34 3.19
CA SER A 76 -12.91 -2.88 3.06
C SER A 76 -11.46 -2.42 3.17
N CYS A 77 -10.72 -2.90 4.17
CA CYS A 77 -9.30 -2.60 4.33
C CYS A 77 -8.45 -3.14 3.17
N GLY A 78 -8.76 -4.32 2.66
CA GLY A 78 -8.10 -4.89 1.48
C GLY A 78 -8.28 -4.05 0.22
N VAL A 79 -9.45 -3.44 0.02
CA VAL A 79 -9.68 -2.53 -1.11
C VAL A 79 -8.93 -1.21 -0.92
N ALA A 80 -8.87 -0.67 0.31
CA ALA A 80 -8.07 0.52 0.61
C ALA A 80 -6.57 0.27 0.36
N LEU A 81 -6.06 -0.89 0.76
CA LEU A 81 -4.70 -1.32 0.46
C LEU A 81 -4.44 -1.39 -1.05
N GLN A 82 -5.37 -1.96 -1.82
CA GLN A 82 -5.23 -2.06 -3.26
C GLN A 82 -5.27 -0.71 -3.96
N HIS A 83 -6.11 0.23 -3.51
CA HIS A 83 -6.10 1.60 -4.02
C HIS A 83 -4.76 2.30 -3.73
N PHE A 84 -4.19 2.09 -2.54
CA PHE A 84 -2.88 2.64 -2.19
C PHE A 84 -1.76 2.09 -3.11
N THR A 85 -1.69 0.77 -3.31
CA THR A 85 -0.65 0.15 -4.16
C THR A 85 -0.77 0.55 -5.63
N VAL A 86 -2.01 0.68 -6.14
CA VAL A 86 -2.26 1.19 -7.50
C VAL A 86 -1.81 2.64 -7.63
N ALA A 87 -2.10 3.47 -6.63
CA ALA A 87 -1.68 4.87 -6.64
C ALA A 87 -0.16 5.03 -6.61
N LEU A 88 0.53 4.24 -5.79
CA LEU A 88 2.01 4.20 -5.79
C LEU A 88 2.57 3.83 -7.16
N SER A 89 2.06 2.75 -7.77
CA SER A 89 2.51 2.31 -9.10
C SER A 89 2.27 3.36 -10.19
N ALA A 90 1.15 4.08 -10.14
CA ALA A 90 0.85 5.19 -11.04
C ALA A 90 1.79 6.40 -10.86
N LEU A 91 2.39 6.54 -9.67
CA LEU A 91 3.37 7.58 -9.33
C LEU A 91 4.82 7.14 -9.60
N GLY A 92 5.05 5.92 -10.10
CA GLY A 92 6.39 5.39 -10.35
C GLY A 92 6.99 4.62 -9.17
N TRP A 93 6.19 4.20 -8.19
CA TRP A 93 6.68 3.47 -7.03
C TRP A 93 6.21 2.01 -7.03
N GLN A 94 7.14 1.08 -6.80
CA GLN A 94 6.81 -0.31 -6.49
C GLN A 94 6.55 -0.47 -5.00
N SER A 95 5.54 -1.26 -4.65
CA SER A 95 5.22 -1.58 -3.26
C SER A 95 5.39 -3.07 -2.97
N THR A 96 6.13 -3.41 -1.90
CA THR A 96 6.16 -4.77 -1.34
C THR A 96 5.27 -4.82 -0.10
N VAL A 97 4.25 -5.68 -0.12
CA VAL A 97 3.24 -5.76 0.94
C VAL A 97 3.46 -6.99 1.81
N HIS A 98 3.82 -6.74 3.08
CA HIS A 98 3.90 -7.75 4.13
C HIS A 98 2.59 -7.77 4.91
N ARG A 99 1.81 -8.84 4.74
CA ARG A 99 0.51 -9.00 5.41
C ARG A 99 0.69 -9.58 6.80
N PHE A 100 -0.06 -9.05 7.77
CA PHE A 100 0.01 -9.43 9.18
C PHE A 100 1.45 -9.50 9.72
N PRO A 101 2.22 -8.40 9.59
CA PRO A 101 3.64 -8.41 9.92
C PRO A 101 3.92 -8.58 11.42
N ASN A 102 2.93 -8.28 12.28
CA ASN A 102 3.03 -8.46 13.73
C ASN A 102 1.99 -9.47 14.23
N PRO A 103 2.39 -10.72 14.55
CA PRO A 103 1.47 -11.73 15.10
C PRO A 103 0.83 -11.35 16.44
N ALA A 104 1.44 -10.43 17.20
CA ALA A 104 0.90 -9.96 18.47
C ALA A 104 -0.14 -8.84 18.31
N ASP A 105 -0.28 -8.28 17.10
CA ASP A 105 -1.26 -7.24 16.78
C ASP A 105 -2.07 -7.65 15.55
N PRO A 106 -3.20 -8.37 15.73
CA PRO A 106 -4.01 -8.86 14.62
C PRO A 106 -4.68 -7.74 13.81
N ASP A 107 -4.74 -6.52 14.36
CA ASP A 107 -5.27 -5.36 13.66
C ASP A 107 -4.19 -4.69 12.79
N HIS A 108 -2.90 -5.04 12.92
CA HIS A 108 -1.85 -4.64 11.99
C HIS A 108 -1.94 -5.49 10.70
N LEU A 109 -2.69 -4.99 9.72
CA LEU A 109 -3.03 -5.76 8.52
C LEU A 109 -1.89 -5.84 7.52
N ALA A 110 -1.16 -4.74 7.32
CA ALA A 110 -0.05 -4.71 6.38
C ALA A 110 1.02 -3.69 6.75
N SER A 111 2.27 -4.06 6.46
CA SER A 111 3.40 -3.13 6.27
C SER A 111 3.71 -3.04 4.78
N ILE A 112 3.81 -1.83 4.25
CA ILE A 112 4.04 -1.55 2.84
C ILE A 112 5.40 -0.86 2.71
N GLU A 113 6.37 -1.62 2.20
CA GLU A 113 7.65 -1.10 1.78
C GLU A 113 7.52 -0.47 0.40
N ILE A 114 8.16 0.69 0.21
CA ILE A 114 8.12 1.42 -1.06
C ILE A 114 9.53 1.46 -1.66
N LEU A 115 9.60 1.22 -2.95
CA LEU A 115 10.82 1.11 -3.74
C LEU A 115 10.64 1.92 -5.03
N ASP A 116 11.71 2.58 -5.48
CA ASP A 116 11.73 3.23 -6.78
C ASP A 116 11.42 2.23 -7.91
N SER A 117 10.70 2.71 -8.93
CA SER A 117 10.27 1.91 -10.06
C SER A 117 9.95 2.78 -11.27
N THR A 118 9.59 2.13 -12.37
CA THR A 118 9.04 2.81 -13.53
C THR A 118 7.52 2.90 -13.42
N VAL A 119 6.95 3.99 -13.92
CA VAL A 119 5.50 4.18 -13.98
C VAL A 119 4.83 3.08 -14.80
N ASP A 120 3.74 2.53 -14.26
CA ASP A 120 2.89 1.53 -14.91
C ASP A 120 1.66 2.19 -15.56
N GLU A 121 1.54 2.09 -16.89
CA GLU A 121 0.41 2.63 -17.65
C GLU A 121 -0.95 2.06 -17.23
N GLN A 122 -1.00 0.78 -16.87
CA GLN A 122 -2.22 0.16 -16.37
C GLN A 122 -2.58 0.73 -14.98
N ALA A 123 -1.58 0.94 -14.12
CA ALA A 123 -1.79 1.59 -12.84
C ALA A 123 -2.29 3.03 -13.00
N ILE A 124 -1.79 3.80 -13.97
CA ILE A 124 -2.31 5.15 -14.28
C ILE A 124 -3.80 5.09 -14.61
N ALA A 125 -4.21 4.18 -15.51
CA ALA A 125 -5.60 4.03 -15.91
C ALA A 125 -6.50 3.65 -14.71
N LEU A 126 -6.03 2.74 -13.85
CA LEU A 126 -6.74 2.34 -12.63
C LEU A 126 -6.82 3.48 -11.62
N ALA A 127 -5.72 4.19 -11.37
CA ALA A 127 -5.67 5.35 -10.46
C ALA A 127 -6.62 6.46 -10.92
N ALA A 128 -6.70 6.72 -12.23
CA ALA A 128 -7.63 7.67 -12.82
C ALA A 128 -9.11 7.25 -12.64
N ALA A 129 -9.40 5.95 -12.50
CA ALA A 129 -10.77 5.46 -12.27
C ALA A 129 -11.24 5.66 -10.81
N ILE A 130 -10.31 5.63 -9.84
CA ILE A 130 -10.61 5.76 -8.39
C ILE A 130 -11.50 6.98 -8.07
N PRO A 131 -11.17 8.23 -8.46
CA PRO A 131 -11.98 9.39 -8.10
C PRO A 131 -13.37 9.40 -8.77
N ARG A 132 -13.49 8.74 -9.94
CA ARG A 132 -14.73 8.70 -10.75
C ARG A 132 -15.71 7.61 -10.29
N ARG A 133 -15.20 6.59 -9.59
CA ARG A 133 -16.01 5.47 -9.08
C ARG A 133 -17.06 5.95 -8.08
N ARG A 134 -18.28 5.45 -8.22
CA ARG A 134 -19.37 5.61 -7.25
C ARG A 134 -20.24 4.36 -7.24
N THR A 135 -20.92 4.11 -6.14
CA THR A 135 -21.95 3.06 -6.07
C THR A 135 -23.26 3.63 -6.60
N ASP A 136 -23.73 3.12 -7.73
CA ASP A 136 -25.07 3.43 -8.25
C ASP A 136 -26.06 2.37 -7.76
N ARG A 137 -27.25 2.80 -7.31
CA ARG A 137 -28.31 1.94 -6.75
C ARG A 137 -29.69 2.24 -7.36
N ARG A 138 -29.70 2.98 -8.48
CA ARG A 138 -30.92 3.35 -9.19
C ARG A 138 -31.42 2.23 -10.09
#